data_AF-A0A2S5R9K8-F1
#
_entry.id   AF-A0A2S5R9K8-F1
#
_cell.length_a   1.000
_cell.length_b   1.000
_cell.length_c   1.000
_cell.angle_alpha   90.00
_cell.angle_beta   90.00
_cell.angle_gamma   90.00
#
_symmetry.space_group_name_H-M   'P 1'
#
loop_
_entity.id
_entity.type
_entity.pdbx_description
1 polymer ?
#
loop_
_entity_poly.entity_id
_entity_poly.type
_entity_poly.pdbx_seq_one_letter_code
_entity_poly.pdbx_strand_id
1 'polypeptide(L)' 'MNNTAFHQGKAMQKMIKNAGHTLFYLRPYYTDLNPVEKQRAHAKQMRRSTHC' A
#
# COMPACT_ATOMS: atom_id res chain seq x y z
N MET A 1 2.97 1.60 4.62
CA MET A 1 3.02 0.42 3.74
C MET A 1 2.32 -0.75 4.45
N ASN A 2 1.70 -1.67 3.71
CA ASN A 2 1.13 -2.88 4.31
C ASN A 2 2.25 -3.77 4.87
N ASN A 3 1.93 -4.51 5.93
CA ASN A 3 2.87 -5.35 6.67
C ASN A 3 3.17 -6.68 5.95
N THR A 4 3.39 -6.66 4.64
CA THR A 4 3.72 -7.87 3.87
C THR A 4 5.21 -8.16 3.95
N ALA A 5 5.60 -9.42 3.89
CA ALA A 5 6.99 -9.86 4.02
C ALA A 5 7.92 -9.17 3.00
N PHE A 6 7.43 -8.90 1.79
CA PHE A 6 8.17 -8.16 0.77
C PHE A 6 8.59 -6.78 1.27
N HIS A 7 7.67 -6.06 1.91
CA HIS A 7 7.86 -4.70 2.44
C HIS A 7 8.75 -4.63 3.69
N GLN A 8 8.97 -5.76 4.35
CA GLN A 8 9.82 -5.86 5.54
C GLN A 8 11.28 -6.24 5.24
N GLY A 9 11.64 -6.51 3.97
CA GLY A 9 13.00 -6.85 3.59
C GLY A 9 14.01 -5.74 3.91
N LYS A 10 15.18 -6.13 4.44
CA LYS A 10 16.26 -5.19 4.82
C LYS A 10 16.70 -4.26 3.67
N ALA A 11 16.71 -4.77 2.44
CA ALA A 11 17.06 -3.99 1.26
C ALA A 11 16.08 -2.83 1.03
N MET A 12 14.78 -3.09 1.05
CA MET A 12 13.76 -2.05 0.86
C MET A 12 13.75 -1.05 2.01
N GLN A 13 13.90 -1.49 3.26
CA GLN A 13 14.03 -0.57 4.40
C GLN A 13 15.24 0.35 4.25
N LYS A 14 16.38 -0.18 3.78
CA LYS A 14 17.60 0.60 3.55
C LYS A 14 17.41 1.64 2.44
N MET A 15 16.78 1.24 1.32
CA MET A 15 16.48 2.18 0.23
C MET A 15 15.59 3.34 0.69
N ILE A 16 14.53 3.03 1.44
CA ILE A 16 13.58 4.05 1.93
C ILE A 16 14.25 4.99 2.94
N LYS A 17 15.08 4.47 3.85
CA LYS A 17 15.86 5.29 4.79
C LYS A 17 16.88 6.16 4.07
N ASN A 18 17.57 5.63 3.07
CA ASN A 18 18.55 6.38 2.27
C ASN A 18 17.90 7.52 1.48
N ALA A 19 16.63 7.35 1.08
CA ALA A 19 15.84 8.41 0.46
C ALA A 19 15.35 9.48 1.46
N GLY A 20 15.70 9.38 2.75
CA GLY A 20 15.29 10.32 3.79
C GLY A 20 13.85 10.10 4.28
N HIS A 21 13.22 8.97 3.96
CA HIS A 21 11.85 8.67 4.36
C HIS A 21 11.80 7.74 5.56
N THR A 22 10.76 7.90 6.39
CA THR A 22 10.49 7.02 7.53
C THR A 22 9.41 6.01 7.16
N LEU A 23 9.65 4.75 7.52
CA LEU A 23 8.76 3.66 7.17
C LEU A 23 7.71 3.44 8.28
N PHE A 24 6.43 3.64 7.94
CA PHE A 24 5.31 3.32 8.83
C PHE A 24 4.60 2.05 8.36
N TYR A 25 4.54 1.05 9.24
CA TYR A 25 3.82 -0.19 9.01
C TYR A 25 2.41 -0.10 9.58
N LEU A 26 1.42 -0.43 8.75
CA LEU A 26 0.04 -0.55 9.21
C LEU A 26 -0.15 -1.85 10.00
N ARG A 27 -1.05 -1.82 10.99
CA ARG A 27 -1.42 -3.02 11.77
C ARG A 27 -1.93 -4.12 10.81
N PRO A 28 -1.60 -5.40 11.03
CA PRO A 28 -2.16 -6.50 10.24
C PRO A 28 -3.70 -6.44 10.24
N TYR A 29 -4.29 -6.73 9.08
CA TYR A 29 -5.74 -6.76 8.81
C TYR A 29 -6.49 -5.42 8.94
N TYR A 30 -5.80 -4.29 9.02
CA TYR A 30 -6.43 -2.97 9.00
C TYR A 30 -6.62 -2.46 7.56
N THR A 31 -7.47 -3.16 6.80
CA THR A 31 -7.78 -2.84 5.39
C THR A 31 -8.45 -1.48 5.22
N ASP A 32 -9.29 -1.07 6.17
CA ASP A 32 -10.09 0.16 6.08
C ASP A 32 -9.27 1.45 6.29
N LEU A 33 -8.11 1.35 6.97
CA LEU A 33 -7.20 2.48 7.17
C LEU A 33 -6.22 2.70 6.02
N ASN A 34 -6.27 1.86 4.97
CA ASN A 34 -5.39 2.03 3.82
C ASN A 34 -6.11 2.84 2.72
N PRO A 35 -5.80 4.14 2.55
CA PRO A 35 -6.47 4.98 1.55
C PRO A 35 -6.34 4.45 0.11
N VAL A 36 -5.31 3.64 -0.18
CA VAL A 36 -5.14 3.02 -1.51
C VAL A 36 -6.24 2.00 -1.83
N GLU A 37 -6.83 1.35 -0.82
CA GLU A 37 -7.89 0.36 -1.04
C GLU A 37 -9.19 1.04 -1.48
N LYS A 38 -9.48 2.24 -0.96
CA LYS A 38 -10.59 3.08 -1.43
C LYS A 38 -10.40 3.49 -2.89
N GLN A 39 -9.19 3.91 -3.26
CA GLN A 39 -8.86 4.28 -4.64
C GLN A 39 -8.98 3.07 -5.59
N ARG A 40 -8.54 1.88 -5.15
CA ARG A 40 -8.69 0.64 -5.91
C ARG A 40 -10.15 0.24 -6.09
N ALA A 41 -10.97 0.37 -5.05
CA ALA A 41 -12.41 0.14 -5.13
C ALA A 41 -13.07 1.07 -6.15
N HIS A 42 -12.73 2.37 -6.10
CA HIS A 42 -13.20 3.35 -7.08
C HIS A 42 -12.76 3.00 -8.50
N ALA A 43 -11.48 2.69 -8.72
CA ALA A 43 -10.98 2.29 -10.04
C ALA A 43 -11.66 1.02 -10.56
N LYS A 44 -11.92 0.04 -9.70
CA LYS A 44 -12.65 -1.20 -10.03
C LYS A 44 -14.10 -0.91 -10.41
N GLN A 45 -14.75 0.02 -9.71
CA GLN A 45 -16.09 0.48 -10.07
C GLN A 45 -16.09 1.18 -11.43
N MET A 46 -15.14 2.08 -11.68
CA MET A 46 -15.03 2.75 -12.97
C MET A 46 -14.86 1.75 -14.11
N ARG A 47 -13.95 0.78 -14.00
CA ARG A 47 -13.76 -0.28 -15.01
C ARG A 47 -15.03 -1.07 -15.29
N ARG A 48 -15.79 -1.42 -14.23
CA ARG A 48 -17.09 -2.10 -14.37
C ARG A 48 -18.11 -1.22 -15.09
N SER A 49 -18.15 0.07 -14.80
CA SER A 49 -19.09 1.01 -15.43
C SER A 49 -18.76 1.36 -16.87
N THR A 50 -17.46 1.41 -17.23
CA THR A 50 -17.02 1.78 -18.58
C THR A 50 -16.86 0.58 -19.51
N HIS A 51 -17.11 -0.64 -19.04
CA HIS A 51 -16.90 -1.90 -19.78
C HIS A 51 -15.52 -1.95 -20.49
N CYS A 52 -14.48 -1.45 -19.80
CA CYS A 52 -13.08 -1.50 -20.25
C CYS A 52 -12.33 -2.66 -19.60
#